data_AF-A0A3F3IB36-F1
#
_entry.id   AF-A0A3F3IB36-F1
#
_cell.length_a   1.000
_cell.length_b   1.000
_cell.length_c   1.000
_cell.angle_alpha   90.00
_cell.angle_beta   90.00
_cell.angle_gamma   90.00
#
_symmetry.space_group_name_H-M   'P 1'
#
loop_
_entity.id
_entity.type
_entity.pdbx_description
1 polymer ?
#
loop_
_entity_poly.entity_id
_entity_poly.type
_entity_poly.pdbx_seq_one_letter_code
_entity_poly.pdbx_strand_id
1 'polypeptide(L)'
;MAFANITREELKSSLKKTTPVSLELNNIKLLFVPTHIDPENPEELTSIYKNVCSSHFDTLVVIESYNGELEKKLSIPSNHSFTTPFGEVLVNDKLRNELCDEEDDFYINDGGMSDKMSLYTQLMMLQVCQDDFDVVSIQIGDYDPAIVKELAFALDELFRNRNALLVFCCDLPSSNTAELEKLKSLIESNNESGLHHYLNSKEKEVEGARAFMTGILVSKYWDLDIWFTPVNEKTTYTGGFAHAPIVQPAV
;
A
#
# COMPACT_ATOMS: atom_id res chain seq x y z
N MET A 1 10.18 -19.92 2.85
CA MET A 1 9.84 -19.80 1.42
C MET A 1 9.64 -18.32 1.15
N ALA A 2 10.20 -17.81 0.04
CA ALA A 2 10.06 -16.41 -0.38
C ALA A 2 8.62 -16.02 -0.75
N PHE A 3 7.79 -17.02 -1.06
CA PHE A 3 6.42 -16.83 -1.50
C PHE A 3 5.47 -17.58 -0.58
N ALA A 4 4.30 -16.98 -0.36
CA ALA A 4 3.18 -17.68 0.25
C ALA A 4 2.83 -18.92 -0.57
N ASN A 5 2.51 -20.01 0.11
CA ASN A 5 2.15 -21.29 -0.52
C ASN A 5 0.71 -21.24 -1.06
N ILE A 6 0.45 -20.34 -2.02
CA ILE A 6 -0.86 -20.13 -2.65
C ILE A 6 -0.69 -20.04 -4.18
N THR A 7 -1.58 -20.70 -4.90
CA THR A 7 -1.56 -20.74 -6.36
C THR A 7 -2.38 -19.60 -6.98
N ARG A 8 -2.10 -19.30 -8.26
CA ARG A 8 -2.85 -18.28 -9.03
C ARG A 8 -4.35 -18.59 -9.08
N GLU A 9 -4.72 -19.86 -9.18
CA GLU A 9 -6.11 -20.29 -9.24
C GLU A 9 -6.83 -20.21 -7.88
N GLU A 10 -6.13 -20.48 -6.78
CA GLU A 10 -6.66 -20.28 -5.43
C GLU A 10 -6.96 -18.80 -5.17
N LEU A 11 -6.03 -17.90 -5.53
CA LEU A 11 -6.23 -16.46 -5.42
C LEU A 11 -7.38 -15.96 -6.32
N LYS A 12 -7.45 -16.41 -7.58
CA LYS A 12 -8.57 -16.10 -8.48
C LYS A 12 -9.90 -16.61 -7.93
N SER A 13 -9.92 -17.79 -7.33
CA SER A 13 -11.11 -18.37 -6.71
C SER A 13 -11.56 -17.55 -5.50
N SER A 14 -10.63 -17.12 -4.65
CA SER A 14 -10.90 -16.23 -3.52
C SER A 14 -11.45 -14.89 -4.00
N LEU A 15 -10.81 -14.22 -4.97
CA LEU A 15 -11.31 -12.98 -5.59
C LEU A 15 -12.72 -13.08 -6.19
N LYS A 16 -13.12 -14.26 -6.70
CA LYS A 16 -14.46 -14.48 -7.25
C LYS A 16 -15.52 -14.60 -6.15
N LYS A 17 -15.15 -15.10 -4.97
CA LYS A 17 -16.05 -15.24 -3.82
C LYS A 17 -16.23 -13.91 -3.09
N THR A 18 -15.22 -13.06 -3.11
CA THR A 18 -15.28 -11.78 -2.41
C THR A 18 -16.17 -10.78 -3.12
N THR A 19 -17.00 -10.10 -2.33
CA THR A 19 -17.89 -9.04 -2.83
C THR A 19 -17.19 -7.70 -2.67
N PRO A 20 -17.15 -6.84 -3.71
CA PRO A 20 -16.62 -5.49 -3.56
C PRO A 20 -17.44 -4.71 -2.53
N VAL A 21 -16.76 -3.82 -1.81
CA VAL A 21 -17.33 -3.09 -0.68
C VAL A 21 -18.41 -2.10 -1.14
N SER A 22 -18.25 -1.51 -2.31
CA SER A 22 -19.32 -0.77 -3.00
C SER A 22 -19.07 -0.76 -4.52
N LEU A 23 -20.14 -0.93 -5.29
CA LEU A 23 -20.12 -0.83 -6.76
C LEU A 23 -20.05 0.62 -7.26
N GLU A 24 -20.25 1.59 -6.38
CA GLU A 24 -20.27 3.03 -6.71
C GLU A 24 -18.91 3.70 -6.52
N LEU A 25 -17.96 3.00 -5.90
CA LEU A 25 -16.61 3.50 -5.67
C LEU A 25 -15.80 3.38 -6.96
N ASN A 26 -15.73 4.50 -7.68
CA ASN A 26 -14.86 4.65 -8.84
C ASN A 26 -13.58 5.41 -8.44
N ASN A 27 -12.52 5.26 -9.24
CA ASN A 27 -11.26 6.01 -9.11
C ASN A 27 -10.51 5.77 -7.78
N ILE A 28 -10.46 4.51 -7.32
CA ILE A 28 -9.54 4.12 -6.25
C ILE A 28 -8.11 4.27 -6.77
N LYS A 29 -7.27 5.02 -6.03
CA LYS A 29 -5.86 5.22 -6.37
C LYS A 29 -4.89 4.69 -5.34
N LEU A 30 -5.34 4.50 -4.10
CA LEU A 30 -4.52 4.07 -2.98
C LEU A 30 -5.14 2.85 -2.32
N LEU A 31 -4.31 1.88 -1.94
CA LEU A 31 -4.66 0.77 -1.06
C LEU A 31 -3.83 0.82 0.22
N PHE A 32 -4.46 0.46 1.33
CA PHE A 32 -3.80 0.11 2.59
C PHE A 32 -3.98 -1.39 2.77
N VAL A 33 -2.89 -2.15 2.73
CA VAL A 33 -2.96 -3.61 2.64
C VAL A 33 -2.07 -4.28 3.68
N PRO A 34 -2.47 -5.46 4.18
CA PRO A 34 -1.57 -6.32 4.93
C PRO A 34 -0.27 -6.58 4.18
N THR A 35 0.82 -6.66 4.92
CA THR A 35 2.18 -6.82 4.40
C THR A 35 2.38 -8.16 3.69
N HIS A 36 1.68 -9.19 4.13
CA HIS A 36 1.79 -10.55 3.63
C HIS A 36 0.41 -11.19 3.47
N ILE A 37 0.32 -12.13 2.53
CA ILE A 37 -0.88 -12.97 2.40
C ILE A 37 -0.82 -14.15 3.37
N ASP A 38 -1.92 -14.40 4.07
CA ASP A 38 -2.18 -15.65 4.76
C ASP A 38 -2.85 -16.65 3.80
N PRO A 39 -2.20 -17.76 3.42
CA PRO A 39 -2.81 -18.78 2.57
C PRO A 39 -4.08 -19.41 3.16
N GLU A 40 -4.24 -19.41 4.48
CA GLU A 40 -5.44 -19.93 5.16
C GLU A 40 -6.57 -18.89 5.18
N ASN A 41 -6.25 -17.61 4.95
CA ASN A 41 -7.20 -16.50 4.88
C ASN A 41 -6.91 -15.51 3.72
N PRO A 42 -6.94 -15.97 2.46
CA PRO A 42 -6.69 -15.09 1.31
C PRO A 42 -7.80 -14.03 1.12
N GLU A 43 -8.94 -14.20 1.78
CA GLU A 43 -10.05 -13.24 1.75
C GLU A 43 -9.64 -11.86 2.26
N GLU A 44 -8.69 -11.81 3.21
CA GLU A 44 -8.20 -10.56 3.79
C GLU A 44 -7.67 -9.59 2.73
N LEU A 45 -6.73 -10.04 1.89
CA LEU A 45 -6.20 -9.22 0.79
C LEU A 45 -7.15 -9.15 -0.41
N THR A 46 -7.80 -10.25 -0.78
CA THR A 46 -8.66 -10.26 -1.96
C THR A 46 -9.88 -9.35 -1.78
N SER A 47 -10.37 -9.14 -0.56
CA SER A 47 -11.45 -8.18 -0.27
C SER A 47 -11.10 -6.74 -0.58
N ILE A 48 -9.82 -6.38 -0.45
CA ILE A 48 -9.30 -5.05 -0.77
C ILE A 48 -9.08 -4.94 -2.28
N TYR A 49 -8.32 -5.88 -2.85
CA TYR A 49 -7.97 -5.88 -4.28
C TYR A 49 -9.18 -6.04 -5.21
N LYS A 50 -10.25 -6.69 -4.75
CA LYS A 50 -11.48 -6.84 -5.54
C LYS A 50 -12.05 -5.50 -6.01
N ASN A 51 -11.86 -4.44 -5.23
CA ASN A 51 -12.36 -3.11 -5.57
C ASN A 51 -11.56 -2.42 -6.69
N VAL A 52 -10.35 -2.90 -6.99
CA VAL A 52 -9.50 -2.34 -8.05
C VAL A 52 -9.35 -3.25 -9.26
N CYS A 53 -9.72 -4.53 -9.18
CA CYS A 53 -9.57 -5.47 -10.29
C CYS A 53 -10.42 -5.14 -11.54
N SER A 54 -11.42 -4.25 -11.44
CA SER A 54 -12.17 -3.76 -12.62
C SER A 54 -11.50 -2.57 -13.30
N SER A 55 -10.48 -2.00 -12.69
CA SER A 55 -9.68 -0.89 -13.21
C SER A 55 -8.40 -1.42 -13.85
N HIS A 56 -7.79 -0.62 -14.72
CA HIS A 56 -6.49 -0.90 -15.32
C HIS A 56 -5.47 0.12 -14.79
N PHE A 57 -4.30 -0.34 -14.35
CA PHE A 57 -3.21 0.51 -13.90
C PHE A 57 -1.95 0.24 -14.70
N ASP A 58 -1.27 1.30 -15.14
CA ASP A 58 -0.03 1.20 -15.91
C ASP A 58 1.17 0.91 -14.99
N THR A 59 1.09 1.35 -13.72
CA THR A 59 2.16 1.15 -12.74
C THR A 59 1.61 0.87 -11.35
N LEU A 60 2.16 -0.15 -10.71
CA LEU A 60 2.01 -0.41 -9.29
C LEU A 60 3.15 0.26 -8.52
N VAL A 61 2.83 1.07 -7.52
CA VAL A 61 3.84 1.61 -6.59
C VAL A 61 3.64 0.92 -5.26
N VAL A 62 4.62 0.12 -4.82
CA VAL A 62 4.56 -0.56 -3.52
C VAL A 62 5.44 0.18 -2.53
N ILE A 63 4.84 0.65 -1.44
CA ILE A 63 5.50 1.38 -0.37
C ILE A 63 5.46 0.52 0.88
N GLU A 64 6.63 0.16 1.40
CA GLU A 64 6.76 -0.66 2.62
C GLU A 64 7.72 -0.02 3.63
N SER A 65 7.46 -0.25 4.93
CA SER A 65 8.37 0.19 5.99
C SER A 65 9.44 -0.88 6.20
N TYR A 66 10.71 -0.49 6.20
CA TYR A 66 11.81 -1.42 6.45
C TYR A 66 12.18 -1.43 7.94
N ASN A 67 12.10 -2.60 8.57
CA ASN A 67 12.30 -2.73 10.03
C ASN A 67 13.77 -2.83 10.45
N GLY A 68 14.71 -2.96 9.52
CA GLY A 68 16.14 -2.92 9.81
C GLY A 68 16.74 -1.52 9.69
N GLU A 69 18.07 -1.46 9.67
CA GLU A 69 18.82 -0.24 9.37
C GLU A 69 19.13 -0.19 7.88
N LEU A 70 18.69 0.87 7.20
CA LEU A 70 19.14 1.19 5.85
C LEU A 70 20.20 2.29 5.93
N GLU A 71 21.22 2.19 5.09
CA GLU A 71 22.15 3.30 4.86
C GLU A 71 21.44 4.52 4.25
N LYS A 72 20.36 4.26 3.49
CA LYS A 72 19.59 5.25 2.72
C LYS A 72 18.15 5.33 3.23
N LYS A 73 17.63 6.54 3.33
CA LYS A 73 16.34 6.80 4.00
C LYS A 73 15.15 6.28 3.20
N LEU A 74 15.13 6.51 1.89
CA LEU A 74 14.15 5.97 0.94
C LEU A 74 14.89 5.14 -0.11
N SER A 75 14.82 3.82 0.03
CA SER A 75 15.55 2.87 -0.82
C SER A 75 14.65 2.32 -1.92
N ILE A 76 15.12 2.33 -3.15
CA ILE A 76 14.47 1.71 -4.31
C ILE A 76 15.39 0.61 -4.85
N PRO A 77 14.92 -0.65 -5.01
CA PRO A 77 15.76 -1.72 -5.53
C PRO A 77 16.33 -1.43 -6.92
N SER A 78 17.55 -1.92 -7.16
CA SER A 78 18.27 -1.77 -8.43
C SER A 78 17.78 -2.71 -9.53
N ASN A 79 16.96 -3.72 -9.18
CA ASN A 79 16.39 -4.68 -10.12
C ASN A 79 15.69 -3.99 -11.29
N HIS A 80 15.80 -4.60 -12.47
CA HIS A 80 15.02 -4.22 -13.65
C HIS A 80 13.67 -4.95 -13.74
N SER A 81 13.52 -6.03 -12.96
CA SER A 81 12.29 -6.82 -12.88
C SER A 81 12.24 -7.60 -11.57
N PHE A 82 11.03 -8.00 -11.18
CA PHE A 82 10.77 -8.89 -10.07
C PHE A 82 10.02 -10.13 -10.55
N THR A 83 10.53 -11.31 -10.17
CA THR A 83 9.90 -12.58 -10.51
C THR A 83 9.04 -13.08 -9.37
N THR A 84 7.75 -13.28 -9.66
CA THR A 84 6.81 -13.96 -8.76
C THR A 84 6.52 -15.38 -9.28
N PRO A 85 5.82 -16.23 -8.51
CA PRO A 85 5.28 -17.49 -9.01
C PRO A 85 4.31 -17.34 -10.20
N PHE A 86 3.78 -16.14 -10.47
CA PHE A 86 2.79 -15.90 -11.52
C PHE A 86 3.37 -15.25 -12.78
N GLY A 87 4.64 -14.86 -12.73
CA GLY A 87 5.35 -14.25 -13.85
C GLY A 87 6.31 -13.15 -13.40
N GLU A 88 7.06 -12.65 -14.36
CA GLU A 88 7.91 -11.48 -14.20
C GLU A 88 7.09 -10.19 -14.29
N VAL A 89 7.48 -9.18 -13.51
CA VAL A 89 6.96 -7.81 -13.57
C VAL A 89 8.14 -6.87 -13.75
N LEU A 90 8.09 -6.02 -14.78
CA LEU A 90 9.17 -5.08 -15.09
C LEU A 90 9.15 -3.89 -14.12
N VAL A 91 10.33 -3.38 -13.79
CA VAL A 91 10.45 -2.14 -13.03
C VAL A 91 10.26 -0.96 -13.96
N ASN A 92 9.47 0.02 -13.52
CA ASN A 92 9.35 1.28 -14.24
C ASN A 92 10.62 2.13 -14.00
N ASP A 93 11.68 1.83 -14.76
CA ASP A 93 12.98 2.47 -14.63
C ASP A 93 12.90 3.99 -14.80
N LYS A 94 11.98 4.48 -15.65
CA LYS A 94 11.75 5.91 -15.85
C LYS A 94 11.25 6.57 -14.56
N LEU A 95 10.19 6.03 -13.95
CA LEU A 95 9.63 6.57 -12.71
C LEU A 95 10.58 6.43 -11.51
N ARG A 96 11.32 5.32 -11.43
CA ARG A 96 12.37 5.18 -10.40
C ARG A 96 13.39 6.30 -10.51
N ASN A 97 13.87 6.59 -11.72
CA ASN A 97 14.87 7.63 -11.92
C ASN A 97 14.29 9.03 -11.67
N GLU A 98 13.04 9.29 -12.09
CA GLU A 98 12.33 10.54 -11.74
C GLU A 98 12.27 10.74 -10.21
N LEU A 99 11.93 9.70 -9.43
CA LEU A 99 11.95 9.78 -7.96
C LEU A 99 13.34 10.11 -7.38
N CYS A 100 14.41 9.52 -7.93
CA CYS A 100 15.77 9.78 -7.49
C CYS A 100 16.33 11.15 -7.94
N ASP A 101 15.77 11.74 -8.99
CA ASP A 101 16.20 13.04 -9.53
C ASP A 101 15.49 14.22 -8.82
N GLU A 102 14.24 14.05 -8.38
CA GLU A 102 13.46 15.11 -7.72
C GLU A 102 13.92 15.37 -6.27
N GLU A 103 14.35 14.33 -5.56
CA GLU A 103 14.54 14.39 -4.10
C GLU A 103 15.84 13.71 -3.64
N ASP A 104 16.64 14.41 -2.84
CA ASP A 104 17.96 13.95 -2.36
C ASP A 104 17.89 12.72 -1.43
N ASP A 105 16.70 12.36 -0.94
CA ASP A 105 16.51 11.26 0.01
C ASP A 105 16.14 9.92 -0.62
N PHE A 106 15.91 9.88 -1.94
CA PHE A 106 15.65 8.66 -2.72
C PHE A 106 16.92 8.09 -3.35
N TYR A 107 17.16 6.81 -3.13
CA TYR A 107 18.37 6.14 -3.62
C TYR A 107 18.05 4.79 -4.24
N ILE A 108 18.66 4.54 -5.40
CA ILE A 108 18.76 3.17 -5.92
C ILE A 108 19.74 2.40 -5.02
N ASN A 109 19.20 1.48 -4.22
CA ASN A 109 19.95 0.73 -3.23
C ASN A 109 19.23 -0.58 -2.87
N ASP A 110 20.00 -1.66 -2.72
CA ASP A 110 19.48 -3.01 -2.45
C ASP A 110 19.52 -3.41 -0.97
N GLY A 111 19.88 -2.49 -0.07
CA GLY A 111 20.03 -2.77 1.36
C GLY A 111 18.73 -3.22 2.03
N GLY A 112 17.59 -2.75 1.53
CA GLY A 112 16.27 -3.18 1.97
C GLY A 112 15.72 -4.39 1.23
N MET A 113 16.43 -4.89 0.21
CA MET A 113 15.95 -5.98 -0.61
C MET A 113 15.99 -7.31 0.15
N SER A 114 14.84 -7.98 0.20
CA SER A 114 14.71 -9.33 0.72
C SER A 114 13.61 -10.07 0.01
N ASP A 115 13.76 -11.38 -0.07
CA ASP A 115 12.73 -12.35 -0.38
C ASP A 115 11.52 -12.36 0.59
N LYS A 116 11.53 -11.53 1.63
CA LYS A 116 10.40 -11.28 2.55
C LYS A 116 9.72 -9.94 2.36
N MET A 117 10.08 -9.19 1.33
CA MET A 117 9.42 -7.92 1.04
C MET A 117 7.94 -8.11 0.77
N SER A 118 7.13 -7.16 1.23
CA SER A 118 5.68 -7.15 0.96
C SER A 118 5.39 -7.05 -0.54
N LEU A 119 6.31 -6.44 -1.30
CA LEU A 119 6.31 -6.36 -2.77
C LEU A 119 5.80 -7.63 -3.45
N TYR A 120 6.35 -8.79 -3.14
CA TYR A 120 6.01 -10.02 -3.86
C TYR A 120 4.54 -10.42 -3.69
N THR A 121 3.98 -10.21 -2.49
CA THR A 121 2.55 -10.41 -2.23
C THR A 121 1.71 -9.47 -3.10
N GLN A 122 2.07 -8.19 -3.13
CA GLN A 122 1.28 -7.17 -3.84
C GLN A 122 1.36 -7.33 -5.37
N LEU A 123 2.52 -7.76 -5.89
CA LEU A 123 2.68 -8.13 -7.29
C LEU A 123 1.77 -9.31 -7.67
N MET A 124 1.79 -10.39 -6.87
CA MET A 124 0.92 -11.55 -7.10
C MET A 124 -0.56 -11.18 -7.09
N MET A 125 -0.97 -10.29 -6.18
CA MET A 125 -2.34 -9.79 -6.07
C MET A 125 -2.77 -8.97 -7.28
N LEU A 126 -1.91 -8.11 -7.84
CA LEU A 126 -2.28 -7.37 -9.04
C LEU A 126 -2.23 -8.25 -10.31
N GLN A 127 -1.30 -9.20 -10.39
CA GLN A 127 -1.19 -10.18 -11.49
C GLN A 127 -2.42 -11.10 -11.62
N VAL A 128 -3.26 -11.22 -10.59
CA VAL A 128 -4.56 -11.93 -10.70
C VAL A 128 -5.70 -11.03 -11.15
N CYS A 129 -5.55 -9.71 -11.06
CA CYS A 129 -6.50 -8.73 -11.60
C CYS A 129 -6.21 -8.37 -13.07
N GLN A 130 -4.93 -8.17 -13.43
CA GLN A 130 -4.48 -7.74 -14.76
C GLN A 130 -3.12 -8.37 -15.11
N ASP A 131 -2.78 -8.45 -16.40
CA ASP A 131 -1.57 -9.13 -16.88
C ASP A 131 -0.40 -8.18 -17.21
N ASP A 132 -0.67 -6.90 -17.50
CA ASP A 132 0.34 -5.94 -18.01
C ASP A 132 0.41 -4.70 -17.11
N PHE A 133 1.55 -4.50 -16.44
CA PHE A 133 1.89 -3.32 -15.63
C PHE A 133 3.37 -3.35 -15.25
N ASP A 134 3.92 -2.17 -14.96
CA ASP A 134 5.25 -2.04 -14.38
C ASP A 134 5.18 -1.77 -12.87
N VAL A 135 6.30 -1.90 -12.16
CA VAL A 135 6.36 -1.66 -10.71
C VAL A 135 7.45 -0.68 -10.30
N VAL A 136 7.18 0.09 -9.23
CA VAL A 136 8.19 0.80 -8.44
C VAL A 136 8.06 0.34 -6.98
N SER A 137 9.14 -0.10 -6.36
CA SER A 137 9.16 -0.51 -4.95
C SER A 137 9.95 0.51 -4.13
N ILE A 138 9.36 1.05 -3.07
CA ILE A 138 9.97 2.05 -2.20
C ILE A 138 9.99 1.50 -0.78
N GLN A 139 11.17 1.40 -0.19
CA GLN A 139 11.36 1.03 1.22
C GLN A 139 11.68 2.26 2.06
N ILE A 140 10.91 2.46 3.12
CA ILE A 140 11.15 3.53 4.09
C ILE A 140 12.05 3.00 5.20
N GLY A 141 13.31 3.42 5.21
CA GLY A 141 14.32 3.04 6.21
C GLY A 141 14.36 3.93 7.44
N ASP A 142 13.99 5.21 7.30
CA ASP A 142 14.09 6.20 8.37
C ASP A 142 12.76 6.35 9.14
N TYR A 143 12.83 6.74 10.41
CA TYR A 143 11.69 7.02 11.29
C TYR A 143 11.37 8.52 11.43
N ASP A 144 12.20 9.38 10.86
CA ASP A 144 12.00 10.83 10.88
C ASP A 144 10.68 11.19 10.15
N PRO A 145 9.75 11.90 10.83
CA PRO A 145 8.55 12.42 10.19
C PRO A 145 8.80 13.29 8.95
N ALA A 146 9.97 13.92 8.83
CA ALA A 146 10.35 14.67 7.63
C ALA A 146 10.40 13.77 6.39
N ILE A 147 10.98 12.57 6.51
CA ILE A 147 11.10 11.59 5.42
C ILE A 147 9.75 11.08 4.94
N VAL A 148 8.82 10.85 5.89
CA VAL A 148 7.45 10.47 5.57
C VAL A 148 6.73 11.57 4.79
N LYS A 149 7.00 12.84 5.12
CA LYS A 149 6.41 14.00 4.43
C LYS A 149 7.01 14.23 3.06
N GLU A 150 8.32 14.13 2.93
CA GLU A 150 9.04 14.23 1.65
C GLU A 150 8.59 13.13 0.70
N LEU A 151 8.50 11.88 1.17
CA LEU A 151 7.94 10.79 0.37
C LEU A 151 6.50 11.11 -0.07
N ALA A 152 5.64 11.57 0.84
CA ALA A 152 4.26 11.91 0.47
C ALA A 152 4.18 13.06 -0.55
N PHE A 153 5.11 14.03 -0.48
CA PHE A 153 5.20 15.13 -1.43
C PHE A 153 5.68 14.66 -2.81
N ALA A 154 6.75 13.87 -2.88
CA ALA A 154 7.22 13.28 -4.13
C ALA A 154 6.16 12.39 -4.79
N LEU A 155 5.43 11.61 -3.98
CA LEU A 155 4.31 10.80 -4.47
C LEU A 155 3.20 11.68 -5.04
N ASP A 156 2.90 12.82 -4.40
CA ASP A 156 1.91 13.77 -4.89
C ASP A 156 2.29 14.32 -6.28
N GLU A 157 3.48 14.90 -6.40
CA GLU A 157 3.93 15.55 -7.63
C GLU A 157 3.99 14.58 -8.81
N LEU A 158 4.54 13.38 -8.59
CA LEU A 158 4.76 12.42 -9.66
C LEU A 158 3.51 11.64 -10.05
N PHE A 159 2.66 11.25 -9.09
CA PHE A 159 1.62 10.26 -9.32
C PHE A 159 0.19 10.79 -9.35
N ARG A 160 -0.09 12.02 -8.89
CA ARG A 160 -1.47 12.56 -8.82
C ARG A 160 -2.24 12.40 -10.13
N ASN A 161 -1.59 12.66 -11.26
CA ASN A 161 -2.20 12.65 -12.59
C ASN A 161 -1.82 11.43 -13.44
N ARG A 162 -1.21 10.41 -12.85
CA ARG A 162 -0.83 9.16 -13.55
C ARG A 162 -1.83 8.05 -13.26
N ASN A 163 -1.89 7.09 -14.17
CA ASN A 163 -2.66 5.86 -13.99
C ASN A 163 -1.88 4.84 -13.16
N ALA A 164 -1.64 5.18 -11.90
CA ALA A 164 -0.87 4.36 -10.97
C ALA A 164 -1.72 3.96 -9.76
N LEU A 165 -1.48 2.74 -9.28
CA LEU A 165 -2.02 2.26 -8.01
C LEU A 165 -0.93 2.34 -6.94
N LEU A 166 -1.15 3.15 -5.91
CA LEU A 166 -0.24 3.24 -4.77
C LEU A 166 -0.69 2.25 -3.68
N VAL A 167 0.21 1.39 -3.25
CA VAL A 167 -0.08 0.34 -2.27
C VAL A 167 0.82 0.54 -1.06
N PHE A 168 0.21 0.93 0.05
CA PHE A 168 0.88 1.14 1.33
C PHE A 168 0.74 -0.14 2.17
N CYS A 169 1.86 -0.82 2.38
CA CYS A 169 1.93 -2.07 3.13
C CYS A 169 1.97 -1.78 4.63
N CYS A 170 0.88 -2.11 5.33
CA CYS A 170 0.72 -1.91 6.76
C CYS A 170 -0.23 -2.95 7.37
N ASP A 171 0.18 -3.51 8.50
CA ASP A 171 -0.65 -4.45 9.25
C ASP A 171 -1.37 -3.68 10.35
N LEU A 172 -2.69 -3.53 10.21
CA LEU A 172 -3.56 -2.88 11.18
C LEU A 172 -4.33 -3.97 11.96
N PRO A 173 -3.93 -4.33 13.19
CA PRO A 173 -4.52 -5.46 13.89
C PRO A 173 -6.03 -5.28 14.11
N SER A 174 -6.82 -6.21 13.59
CA SER A 174 -8.29 -6.18 13.66
C SER A 174 -8.82 -6.42 15.09
N SER A 175 -8.05 -7.18 15.89
CA SER A 175 -8.36 -7.56 17.25
C SER A 175 -8.34 -6.37 18.22
N ASN A 176 -7.61 -5.32 17.87
CA ASN A 176 -7.46 -4.11 18.68
C ASN A 176 -8.40 -3.00 18.20
N THR A 177 -9.70 -3.18 18.48
CA THR A 177 -10.74 -2.22 18.07
C THR A 177 -10.51 -0.81 18.63
N ALA A 178 -9.91 -0.69 19.82
CA ALA A 178 -9.59 0.60 20.43
C ALA A 178 -8.52 1.37 19.64
N GLU A 179 -7.47 0.68 19.16
CA GLU A 179 -6.46 1.26 18.29
C GLU A 179 -7.08 1.72 16.95
N LEU A 180 -7.92 0.89 16.33
CA LEU A 180 -8.58 1.25 15.07
C LEU A 180 -9.47 2.49 15.21
N GLU A 181 -10.29 2.55 16.27
CA GLU A 181 -11.13 3.72 16.52
C GLU A 181 -10.31 4.98 16.84
N LYS A 182 -9.17 4.84 17.53
CA LYS A 182 -8.22 5.94 17.76
C LYS A 182 -7.63 6.44 16.44
N LEU A 183 -7.19 5.55 15.56
CA LEU A 183 -6.64 5.91 14.25
C LEU A 183 -7.67 6.63 13.40
N LYS A 184 -8.89 6.09 13.28
CA LYS A 184 -10.01 6.74 12.58
C LYS A 184 -10.29 8.13 13.12
N SER A 185 -10.40 8.28 14.44
CA SER A 185 -10.65 9.57 15.09
C SER A 185 -9.55 10.59 14.79
N LEU A 186 -8.28 10.18 14.78
CA LEU A 186 -7.15 11.06 14.44
C LEU A 186 -7.16 11.47 12.96
N ILE A 187 -7.54 10.56 12.06
CA ILE A 187 -7.67 10.85 10.62
C ILE A 187 -8.84 11.81 10.36
N GLU A 188 -10.03 11.50 10.88
CA GLU A 188 -11.25 12.30 10.71
C GLU A 188 -11.14 13.70 11.32
N SER A 189 -10.41 13.85 12.43
CA SER A 189 -10.13 15.14 13.05
C SER A 189 -8.97 15.90 12.42
N ASN A 190 -8.36 15.36 11.35
CA ASN A 190 -7.17 15.91 10.69
C ASN A 190 -6.02 16.20 11.67
N ASN A 191 -5.89 15.37 12.70
CA ASN A 191 -4.88 15.52 13.75
C ASN A 191 -3.58 14.81 13.37
N GLU A 192 -2.90 15.34 12.36
CA GLU A 192 -1.65 14.81 11.80
C GLU A 192 -0.55 14.64 12.86
N SER A 193 -0.37 15.64 13.74
CA SER A 193 0.64 15.58 14.81
C SER A 193 0.32 14.49 15.83
N GLY A 194 -0.96 14.34 16.21
CA GLY A 194 -1.41 13.26 17.08
C GLY A 194 -1.24 11.88 16.45
N LEU A 195 -1.51 11.76 15.15
CA LEU A 195 -1.32 10.53 14.39
C LEU A 195 0.16 10.15 14.31
N HIS A 196 1.05 11.08 13.95
CA HIS A 196 2.50 10.85 13.98
C HIS A 196 2.99 10.44 15.37
N HIS A 197 2.54 11.14 16.42
CA HIS A 197 2.94 10.82 17.78
C HIS A 197 2.52 9.40 18.17
N TYR A 198 1.28 9.02 17.86
CA TYR A 198 0.78 7.69 18.15
C TYR A 198 1.52 6.60 17.35
N LEU A 199 1.66 6.79 16.04
CA LEU A 199 2.35 5.87 15.15
C LEU A 199 3.86 5.78 15.38
N ASN A 200 4.44 6.65 16.22
CA ASN A 200 5.84 6.54 16.68
C ASN A 200 5.96 6.08 18.14
N SER A 201 4.84 5.90 18.84
CA SER A 201 4.82 5.43 20.21
C SER A 201 5.07 3.92 20.31
N LYS A 202 5.38 3.45 21.53
CA LYS A 202 5.45 2.02 21.86
C LYS A 202 4.08 1.39 22.13
N GLU A 203 3.01 2.19 22.10
CA GLU A 203 1.65 1.73 22.37
C GLU A 203 0.96 1.15 21.14
N LYS A 204 1.48 1.45 19.95
CA LYS A 204 0.90 0.97 18.69
C LYS A 204 1.17 -0.52 18.49
N GLU A 205 0.21 -1.21 17.90
CA GLU A 205 0.42 -2.57 17.37
C GLU A 205 0.52 -2.55 15.84
N VAL A 206 0.29 -1.39 15.21
CA VAL A 206 0.45 -1.19 13.76
C VAL A 206 1.89 -1.48 13.30
N GLU A 207 2.03 -2.44 12.40
CA GLU A 207 3.25 -2.63 11.59
C GLU A 207 3.13 -1.88 10.26
N GLY A 208 4.27 -1.47 9.68
CA GLY A 208 4.23 -0.65 8.46
C GLY A 208 3.77 0.80 8.71
N ALA A 209 3.87 1.30 9.95
CA ALA A 209 3.34 2.60 10.37
C ALA A 209 3.79 3.79 9.50
N ARG A 210 5.00 3.73 8.91
CA ARG A 210 5.52 4.80 8.04
C ARG A 210 4.85 4.79 6.68
N ALA A 211 4.64 3.61 6.10
CA ALA A 211 3.88 3.44 4.87
C ALA A 211 2.42 3.88 5.09
N PHE A 212 1.80 3.45 6.20
CA PHE A 212 0.46 3.87 6.57
C PHE A 212 0.35 5.41 6.67
N MET A 213 1.24 6.05 7.45
CA MET A 213 1.24 7.51 7.59
C MET A 213 1.45 8.24 6.26
N THR A 214 2.36 7.74 5.41
CA THR A 214 2.57 8.28 4.06
C THR A 214 1.27 8.24 3.26
N GLY A 215 0.57 7.10 3.27
CA GLY A 215 -0.71 6.95 2.57
C GLY A 215 -1.81 7.88 3.10
N ILE A 216 -1.85 8.15 4.41
CA ILE A 216 -2.76 9.16 4.98
C ILE A 216 -2.45 10.56 4.43
N LEU A 217 -1.17 10.94 4.39
CA LEU A 217 -0.74 12.24 3.86
C LEU A 217 -1.06 12.38 2.37
N VAL A 218 -0.75 11.37 1.56
CA VAL A 218 -1.07 11.38 0.12
C VAL A 218 -2.58 11.46 -0.09
N SER A 219 -3.38 10.69 0.67
CA SER A 219 -4.84 10.76 0.61
C SER A 219 -5.35 12.18 0.87
N LYS A 220 -4.77 12.86 1.87
CA LYS A 220 -5.09 14.26 2.19
C LYS A 220 -4.67 15.21 1.08
N TYR A 221 -3.47 15.08 0.52
CA TYR A 221 -3.03 15.91 -0.60
C TYR A 221 -3.95 15.75 -1.81
N TRP A 222 -4.44 14.53 -2.05
CA TRP A 222 -5.29 14.20 -3.18
C TRP A 222 -6.79 14.39 -2.92
N ASP A 223 -7.15 14.95 -1.76
CA ASP A 223 -8.53 15.13 -1.31
C ASP A 223 -9.37 13.83 -1.41
N LEU A 224 -8.79 12.71 -0.98
CA LEU A 224 -9.42 11.38 -1.03
C LEU A 224 -10.06 11.00 0.30
N ASP A 225 -11.21 10.34 0.20
CA ASP A 225 -11.85 9.68 1.33
C ASP A 225 -11.22 8.31 1.55
N ILE A 226 -10.86 8.01 2.81
CA ILE A 226 -10.30 6.72 3.21
C ILE A 226 -11.41 5.83 3.74
N TRP A 227 -11.48 4.62 3.20
CA TRP A 227 -12.41 3.61 3.65
C TRP A 227 -11.68 2.35 4.12
N PHE A 228 -11.94 1.93 5.35
CA PHE A 228 -11.41 0.68 5.89
C PHE A 228 -12.37 -0.48 5.62
N THR A 229 -11.84 -1.65 5.26
CA THR A 229 -12.65 -2.83 5.01
C THR A 229 -13.32 -3.32 6.29
N PRO A 230 -14.54 -3.88 6.21
CA PRO A 230 -15.19 -4.46 7.38
C PRO A 230 -14.37 -5.59 7.99
N VAL A 231 -14.23 -5.57 9.31
CA VAL A 231 -13.58 -6.64 10.09
C VAL A 231 -14.59 -7.76 10.36
N ASN A 232 -14.20 -9.00 10.12
CA ASN A 232 -14.95 -10.19 10.52
C ASN A 232 -14.10 -11.09 11.45
N GLU A 233 -14.67 -12.19 11.96
CA GLU A 233 -14.00 -13.09 12.92
C GLU A 233 -12.69 -13.72 12.41
N LYS A 234 -12.48 -13.75 11.09
CA LYS A 234 -11.27 -14.30 10.46
C LYS A 234 -10.25 -13.23 10.08
N THR A 235 -10.65 -11.96 9.99
CA THR A 235 -9.75 -10.85 9.68
C THR A 235 -8.70 -10.75 10.78
N THR A 236 -7.42 -10.87 10.45
CA THR A 236 -6.29 -10.65 11.36
C THR A 236 -5.83 -9.20 11.25
N TYR A 237 -5.69 -8.71 10.02
CA TYR A 237 -5.33 -7.33 9.72
C TYR A 237 -6.42 -6.68 8.88
N THR A 238 -6.90 -5.52 9.33
CA THR A 238 -7.79 -4.70 8.51
C THR A 238 -6.97 -3.95 7.46
N GLY A 239 -7.60 -3.68 6.32
CA GLY A 239 -7.02 -2.86 5.28
C GLY A 239 -8.02 -1.81 4.81
N GLY A 240 -7.78 -1.24 3.65
CA GLY A 240 -8.64 -0.19 3.12
C GLY A 240 -8.16 0.32 1.78
N PHE A 241 -8.83 1.36 1.34
CA PHE A 241 -8.51 2.06 0.10
C PHE A 241 -8.89 3.53 0.22
N ALA A 242 -8.26 4.38 -0.59
CA ALA A 242 -8.66 5.77 -0.74
C ALA A 242 -9.21 6.02 -2.14
N HIS A 243 -10.33 6.74 -2.19
CA HIS A 243 -11.06 7.03 -3.42
C HIS A 243 -11.44 8.50 -3.49
N ALA A 244 -11.68 8.99 -4.70
CA ALA A 244 -12.20 10.34 -4.87
C ALA A 244 -13.59 10.45 -4.21
N PRO A 245 -13.93 11.59 -3.58
CA PRO A 245 -15.22 11.77 -2.94
C PRO A 245 -16.37 11.51 -3.91
N ILE A 246 -17.41 10.83 -3.44
CA ILE A 246 -18.61 10.60 -4.24
C ILE A 246 -19.33 11.93 -4.38
N VAL A 247 -19.19 12.58 -5.54
CA VAL A 247 -19.93 13.80 -5.86
C VAL A 247 -21.41 13.41 -6.00
N GLN A 248 -22.23 13.69 -4.99
CA GLN A 248 -23.68 13.62 -5.15
C GLN A 248 -24.08 14.65 -6.21
N PRO A 249 -24.85 14.27 -7.24
CA PRO A 249 -25.35 15.25 -8.20
C PRO A 249 -26.19 16.29 -7.44
N ALA A 250 -25.90 17.57 -7.69
CA ALA A 250 -26.70 18.67 -7.12
C ALA A 250 -28.17 18.46 -7.50
N VAL A 251 -29.02 18.38 -6.48
CA VAL A 251 -30.49 18.26 -6.60
C VAL A 251 -31.07 19.55 -7.15
#